data_AF-A0A1J9RGM6-F1
#
_entry.id   AF-A0A1J9RGM6-F1
#
_cell.length_a   1.000
_cell.length_b   1.000
_cell.length_c   1.000
_cell.angle_alpha   90.00
_cell.angle_beta   90.00
_cell.angle_gamma   90.00
#
_symmetry.space_group_name_H-M   'P 1'
#
loop_
_entity.id
_entity.type
_entity.pdbx_description
1 polymer ?
#
loop_
_entity_poly.entity_id
_entity_poly.type
_entity_poly.pdbx_seq_one_letter_code
_entity_poly.pdbx_strand_id
1 'polypeptide(L)'
;MVAQVIPMQMRNDDPTNIPMPPPEVESPLHILVCPSGFKESLDTLVVADCIEKGIKRVLSDVIVKKAPLFDGGEGFAQALIAATGGKLQHLKITGPVNIPLISHYGILGGDQPKKTAVVEMAAAAGLRLVPKDSRDPTITTTYGVGELMHAALDEGVERLIIGCGDSGTNDGGAGMLQALGARFFDIQGNELAPASGGVALCTVADIDLSGLHPRLKDVEIEVACNYQNILCGPKGVARVYGPQKGATPSEVELLDTALNAYASVISRKLGRDISIVPGSGASGGMGTGLLLLGAKLRPRYEAVTEYFGINDDLFRNCHLVFTAEGRLDSQTPQGKIPAEVALRAKKHGLPVIALAGTVGPDAAANYLIGIDAFASIMQGPIPLEVAIADAERLLTDAAESVMRVLMLGRSLRVRERIVAGGRASLLLQPLR
;
A
#
# COMPACT_ATOMS: atom_id res chain seq x y z
N MET A 1 32.71 -57.94 -45.09
CA MET A 1 31.66 -58.46 -44.20
C MET A 1 32.15 -58.26 -42.77
N VAL A 2 31.59 -57.47 -41.86
CA VAL A 2 30.46 -56.53 -41.81
C VAL A 2 30.89 -55.50 -40.75
N ALA A 3 30.85 -54.20 -41.07
CA ALA A 3 31.05 -53.14 -40.09
C ALA A 3 29.77 -52.98 -39.26
N GLN A 4 29.86 -53.06 -37.93
CA GLN A 4 28.74 -52.76 -37.05
C GLN A 4 28.55 -51.25 -36.94
N VAL A 5 27.36 -50.81 -37.31
CA VAL A 5 26.86 -49.44 -37.21
C VAL A 5 26.47 -49.18 -35.75
N ILE A 6 27.10 -48.19 -35.11
CA ILE A 6 26.66 -47.66 -33.81
C ILE A 6 25.56 -46.63 -34.09
N PRO A 7 24.37 -46.71 -33.46
CA PRO A 7 23.32 -45.72 -33.66
C PRO A 7 23.71 -44.39 -33.03
N MET A 8 23.65 -43.34 -33.84
CA MET A 8 23.80 -41.94 -33.44
C MET A 8 22.60 -41.55 -32.56
N GLN A 9 22.80 -41.42 -31.25
CA GLN A 9 21.80 -40.84 -30.35
C GLN A 9 21.59 -39.37 -30.74
N MET A 10 20.38 -39.04 -31.18
CA MET A 10 19.95 -37.66 -31.35
C MET A 10 19.97 -36.97 -29.98
N ARG A 11 20.80 -35.95 -29.83
CA ARG A 11 20.69 -35.00 -28.73
C ARG A 11 19.40 -34.21 -28.91
N ASN A 12 18.46 -34.38 -27.98
CA ASN A 12 17.41 -33.40 -27.73
C ASN A 12 18.04 -32.25 -26.93
N ASP A 13 18.82 -31.41 -27.61
CA ASP A 13 19.28 -30.14 -27.06
C ASP A 13 18.20 -29.09 -27.36
N ASP A 14 17.34 -28.80 -26.38
CA ASP A 14 16.50 -27.61 -26.39
C ASP A 14 17.43 -26.38 -26.27
N PRO A 15 17.49 -25.50 -27.28
CA PRO A 15 18.40 -24.35 -27.29
C PRO A 15 18.07 -23.28 -26.23
N THR A 16 17.01 -23.45 -25.44
CA THR A 16 16.64 -22.55 -24.33
C THR A 16 17.22 -22.94 -22.97
N ASN A 17 17.86 -24.12 -22.85
CA ASN A 17 18.36 -24.61 -21.57
C ASN A 17 19.90 -24.49 -21.46
N ILE A 18 20.40 -23.25 -21.30
CA ILE A 18 21.81 -22.99 -21.00
C ILE A 18 22.00 -23.08 -19.47
N PRO A 19 22.75 -24.06 -18.93
CA PRO A 19 22.99 -24.15 -17.50
C PRO A 19 23.90 -23.00 -17.06
N MET A 20 23.48 -22.26 -16.04
CA MET A 20 24.33 -21.32 -15.33
C MET A 20 25.49 -22.08 -14.67
N PRO A 21 26.74 -21.56 -14.69
CA PRO A 21 27.85 -22.19 -14.00
C PRO A 21 27.54 -22.30 -12.50
N PRO A 22 27.86 -23.43 -11.83
CA PRO A 22 27.54 -23.60 -10.42
C PRO A 22 28.33 -22.58 -9.59
N PRO A 23 27.69 -21.89 -8.62
CA PRO A 23 28.42 -21.04 -7.71
C PRO A 23 29.32 -21.90 -6.80
N GLU A 24 30.59 -21.51 -6.65
CA GLU A 24 31.41 -21.93 -5.52
C GLU A 24 30.62 -21.64 -4.23
N VAL A 25 30.64 -22.56 -3.26
CA VAL A 25 29.78 -22.56 -2.06
C VAL A 25 30.12 -21.39 -1.13
N GLU A 26 29.71 -20.19 -1.53
CA GLU A 26 29.43 -19.06 -0.67
C GLU A 26 28.07 -19.34 -0.01
N SER A 27 27.92 -19.04 1.28
CA SER A 27 26.65 -19.14 2.02
C SER A 27 25.44 -18.72 1.18
N PRO A 28 24.27 -19.40 1.33
CA PRO A 28 23.11 -19.17 0.49
C PRO A 28 22.76 -17.68 0.44
N LEU A 29 22.35 -17.17 -0.73
CA LEU A 29 22.00 -15.77 -0.86
C LEU A 29 20.74 -15.47 -0.03
N HIS A 30 20.83 -14.53 0.89
CA HIS A 30 19.68 -14.05 1.68
C HIS A 30 19.07 -12.82 1.01
N ILE A 31 17.80 -12.93 0.58
CA ILE A 31 17.04 -11.85 -0.04
C ILE A 31 15.85 -11.49 0.84
N LEU A 32 15.68 -10.20 1.09
CA LEU A 32 14.50 -9.64 1.75
C LEU A 32 13.51 -9.15 0.70
N VAL A 33 12.24 -9.53 0.82
CA VAL A 33 11.14 -9.13 -0.08
C VAL A 33 10.13 -8.32 0.73
N CYS A 34 10.14 -7.00 0.55
CA CYS A 34 9.29 -6.03 1.25
C CYS A 34 8.36 -5.25 0.28
N PRO A 35 7.36 -5.88 -0.34
CA PRO A 35 6.47 -5.21 -1.27
C PRO A 35 5.29 -4.53 -0.58
N SER A 36 4.63 -3.62 -1.30
CA SER A 36 3.23 -3.25 -1.09
C SER A 36 2.34 -3.92 -2.15
N GLY A 37 1.04 -4.02 -1.88
CA GLY A 37 0.04 -4.47 -2.86
C GLY A 37 -0.02 -3.61 -4.13
N PHE A 38 -0.58 -4.18 -5.19
CA PHE A 38 -0.87 -3.48 -6.44
C PHE A 38 -2.34 -3.09 -6.42
N LYS A 39 -2.61 -1.80 -6.21
CA LYS A 39 -3.98 -1.27 -6.08
C LYS A 39 -4.87 -1.76 -7.20
N GLU A 40 -6.07 -2.23 -6.84
CA GLU A 40 -7.06 -2.79 -7.77
C GLU A 40 -6.62 -4.07 -8.51
N SER A 41 -5.46 -4.64 -8.17
CA SER A 41 -4.87 -5.82 -8.81
C SER A 41 -4.49 -6.88 -7.77
N LEU A 42 -3.23 -6.92 -7.32
CA LEU A 42 -2.72 -7.97 -6.42
C LEU A 42 -2.69 -7.53 -4.96
N ASP A 43 -3.10 -8.44 -4.06
CA ASP A 43 -2.88 -8.29 -2.62
C ASP A 43 -1.39 -8.32 -2.27
N THR A 44 -1.02 -7.65 -1.18
CA THR A 44 0.37 -7.51 -0.72
C THR A 44 1.06 -8.85 -0.47
N LEU A 45 0.35 -9.85 0.08
CA LEU A 45 0.90 -11.20 0.29
C LEU A 45 1.19 -11.88 -1.05
N VAL A 46 0.26 -11.79 -2.00
CA VAL A 46 0.37 -12.37 -3.34
C VAL A 46 1.54 -11.74 -4.10
N VAL A 47 1.76 -10.43 -3.96
CA VAL A 47 2.93 -9.75 -4.54
C VAL A 47 4.23 -10.35 -3.99
N ALA A 48 4.32 -10.56 -2.66
CA ALA A 48 5.51 -11.17 -2.05
C ALA A 48 5.75 -12.61 -2.54
N ASP A 49 4.68 -13.39 -2.72
CA ASP A 49 4.74 -14.77 -3.21
C ASP A 49 5.19 -14.84 -4.68
N CYS A 50 4.69 -13.95 -5.53
CA CYS A 50 5.10 -13.87 -6.94
C CYS A 50 6.59 -13.53 -7.08
N ILE A 51 7.08 -12.57 -6.28
CA ILE A 51 8.49 -12.18 -6.28
C ILE A 51 9.37 -13.34 -5.82
N GLU A 52 9.02 -13.98 -4.70
CA GLU A 52 9.73 -15.18 -4.21
C GLU A 52 9.77 -16.28 -5.28
N LYS A 53 8.63 -16.56 -5.93
CA LYS A 53 8.51 -17.56 -6.98
C LYS A 53 9.44 -17.24 -8.17
N GLY A 54 9.46 -15.99 -8.62
CA GLY A 54 10.32 -15.55 -9.71
C GLY A 54 11.82 -15.66 -9.38
N ILE A 55 12.21 -15.27 -8.16
CA ILE A 55 13.58 -15.43 -7.66
C ILE A 55 13.98 -16.92 -7.64
N LYS A 56 13.12 -17.79 -7.08
CA LYS A 56 13.40 -19.23 -6.93
C LYS A 56 13.45 -19.99 -8.26
N ARG A 57 12.88 -19.47 -9.35
CA ARG A 57 13.05 -20.04 -10.70
C ARG A 57 14.49 -19.92 -11.21
N VAL A 58 15.27 -18.95 -10.70
CA VAL A 58 16.66 -18.73 -11.11
C VAL A 58 17.64 -19.37 -10.14
N LEU A 59 17.39 -19.25 -8.84
CA LEU A 59 18.27 -19.73 -7.79
C LEU A 59 17.43 -20.46 -6.72
N SER A 60 17.50 -21.79 -6.68
CA SER A 60 16.62 -22.60 -5.83
C SER A 60 17.04 -22.65 -4.35
N ASP A 61 18.32 -22.43 -4.06
CA ASP A 61 18.94 -22.45 -2.72
C ASP A 61 18.95 -21.07 -2.03
N VAL A 62 18.36 -20.05 -2.65
CA VAL A 62 18.18 -18.71 -2.07
C VAL A 62 17.25 -18.74 -0.85
N ILE A 63 17.66 -18.03 0.21
CA ILE A 63 16.82 -17.82 1.39
C ILE A 63 16.04 -16.54 1.19
N VAL A 64 14.73 -16.65 1.01
CA VAL A 64 13.83 -15.50 0.87
C VAL A 64 13.11 -15.25 2.18
N LYS A 65 13.30 -14.07 2.75
CA LYS A 65 12.50 -13.56 3.87
C LYS A 65 11.46 -12.59 3.32
N LYS A 66 10.17 -12.88 3.50
CA LYS A 66 9.07 -12.00 3.09
C LYS A 66 8.63 -11.12 4.26
N ALA A 67 8.44 -9.85 3.98
CA ALA A 67 7.86 -8.88 4.89
C ALA A 67 6.88 -7.98 4.09
N PRO A 68 5.70 -8.50 3.75
CA PRO A 68 4.66 -7.74 3.03
C PRO A 68 4.19 -6.55 3.87
N LEU A 69 4.12 -5.37 3.26
CA LEU A 69 3.90 -4.10 3.97
C LEU A 69 2.55 -3.47 3.58
N PHE A 70 1.70 -3.31 4.59
CA PHE A 70 0.36 -2.73 4.45
C PHE A 70 0.38 -1.29 4.93
N ASP A 71 -0.06 -0.35 4.10
CA ASP A 71 0.04 1.09 4.35
C ASP A 71 -1.25 1.70 4.94
N GLY A 72 -2.09 0.89 5.59
CA GLY A 72 -3.42 1.32 6.05
C GLY A 72 -4.48 1.31 4.95
N GLY A 73 -4.13 0.88 3.73
CA GLY A 73 -5.08 0.55 2.67
C GLY A 73 -5.66 -0.87 2.82
N GLU A 74 -5.94 -1.48 1.67
CA GLU A 74 -6.57 -2.80 1.60
C GLU A 74 -5.77 -3.91 2.31
N GLY A 75 -6.46 -4.72 3.12
CA GLY A 75 -5.87 -5.87 3.81
C GLY A 75 -5.08 -5.54 5.08
N PHE A 76 -5.02 -4.25 5.46
CA PHE A 76 -4.33 -3.81 6.67
C PHE A 76 -4.88 -4.45 7.95
N ALA A 77 -6.20 -4.50 8.11
CA ALA A 77 -6.81 -5.12 9.30
C ALA A 77 -6.49 -6.62 9.35
N GLN A 78 -6.65 -7.32 8.23
CA GLN A 78 -6.41 -8.76 8.14
C GLN A 78 -4.97 -9.12 8.48
N ALA A 79 -4.01 -8.33 7.99
CA ALA A 79 -2.60 -8.54 8.24
C ALA A 79 -2.24 -8.37 9.72
N LEU A 80 -2.80 -7.35 10.40
CA LEU A 80 -2.59 -7.17 11.84
C LEU A 80 -3.21 -8.29 12.66
N ILE A 81 -4.37 -8.78 12.22
CA ILE A 81 -5.05 -9.89 12.87
C ILE A 81 -4.24 -11.18 12.72
N ALA A 82 -3.72 -11.46 11.54
CA ALA A 82 -2.83 -12.60 11.30
C ALA A 82 -1.54 -12.49 12.14
N ALA A 83 -0.94 -11.30 12.22
CA ALA A 83 0.30 -11.07 12.97
C ALA A 83 0.12 -11.21 14.49
N THR A 84 -1.06 -10.87 15.02
CA THR A 84 -1.34 -10.88 16.47
C THR A 84 -2.12 -12.11 16.94
N GLY A 85 -2.56 -12.98 16.02
CA GLY A 85 -3.48 -14.08 16.35
C GLY A 85 -4.85 -13.58 16.81
N GLY A 86 -5.28 -12.42 16.29
CA GLY A 86 -6.56 -11.79 16.62
C GLY A 86 -7.77 -12.45 15.94
N LYS A 87 -8.87 -11.72 15.87
CA LYS A 87 -10.11 -12.18 15.20
C LYS A 87 -10.72 -11.10 14.32
N LEU A 88 -11.23 -11.51 13.17
CA LEU A 88 -12.08 -10.68 12.32
C LEU A 88 -13.54 -10.81 12.75
N GLN A 89 -14.23 -9.68 12.77
CA GLN A 89 -15.66 -9.59 13.03
C GLN A 89 -16.35 -9.11 11.76
N HIS A 90 -17.29 -9.90 11.27
CA HIS A 90 -18.01 -9.61 10.03
C HIS A 90 -19.39 -9.06 10.35
N LEU A 91 -19.78 -8.01 9.63
CA LEU A 91 -21.11 -7.42 9.73
C LEU A 91 -21.55 -6.84 8.39
N LYS A 92 -22.87 -6.75 8.24
CA LYS A 92 -23.49 -6.06 7.12
C LYS A 92 -23.49 -4.56 7.40
N ILE A 93 -22.92 -3.80 6.49
CA ILE A 93 -22.82 -2.34 6.56
C ILE A 93 -23.31 -1.70 5.25
N THR A 94 -23.45 -0.39 5.26
CA THR A 94 -23.71 0.47 4.12
C THR A 94 -22.43 0.64 3.31
N GLY A 95 -22.41 0.15 2.06
CA GLY A 95 -21.29 0.34 1.15
C GLY A 95 -21.16 1.78 0.64
N PRO A 96 -20.08 2.10 -0.10
CA PRO A 96 -19.79 3.48 -0.51
C PRO A 96 -20.82 4.06 -1.47
N VAL A 97 -21.60 3.23 -2.16
CA VAL A 97 -22.68 3.63 -3.08
C VAL A 97 -24.08 3.41 -2.47
N ASN A 98 -24.19 3.39 -1.14
CA ASN A 98 -25.43 3.13 -0.39
C ASN A 98 -26.07 1.74 -0.65
N ILE A 99 -25.29 0.80 -1.19
CA ILE A 99 -25.69 -0.60 -1.33
C ILE A 99 -25.09 -1.39 -0.17
N PRO A 100 -25.88 -2.17 0.58
CA PRO A 100 -25.35 -2.96 1.69
C PRO A 100 -24.34 -4.02 1.24
N LEU A 101 -23.26 -4.20 2.01
CA LEU A 101 -22.24 -5.22 1.78
C LEU A 101 -21.78 -5.86 3.10
N ILE A 102 -21.18 -7.04 3.03
CA ILE A 102 -20.52 -7.65 4.18
C ILE A 102 -19.08 -7.13 4.24
N SER A 103 -18.74 -6.52 5.37
CA SER A 103 -17.39 -6.03 5.64
C SER A 103 -16.90 -6.59 6.98
N HIS A 104 -15.81 -6.04 7.50
CA HIS A 104 -15.18 -6.47 8.73
C HIS A 104 -14.39 -5.39 9.44
N TYR A 105 -14.26 -5.55 10.76
CA TYR A 105 -13.16 -4.99 11.55
C TYR A 105 -12.40 -6.12 12.24
N GLY A 106 -11.21 -5.83 12.75
CA GLY A 106 -10.40 -6.79 13.49
C GLY A 106 -10.31 -6.43 14.97
N ILE A 107 -10.23 -7.44 15.85
CA ILE A 107 -9.79 -7.30 17.24
C ILE A 107 -8.42 -7.94 17.38
N LEU A 108 -7.41 -7.15 17.75
CA LEU A 108 -6.04 -7.65 17.91
C LEU A 108 -5.97 -8.74 18.99
N GLY A 109 -5.14 -9.74 18.73
CA GLY A 109 -4.85 -10.83 19.66
C GLY A 109 -3.58 -10.61 20.46
N GLY A 110 -3.22 -11.63 21.25
CA GLY A 110 -2.05 -11.60 22.13
C GLY A 110 -2.28 -10.79 23.42
N ASP A 111 -1.22 -10.65 24.21
CA ASP A 111 -1.23 -9.90 25.48
C ASP A 111 -1.10 -8.40 25.21
N GLN A 112 -2.12 -7.82 24.57
CA GLN A 112 -2.17 -6.40 24.29
C GLN A 112 -2.47 -5.63 25.57
N PRO A 113 -1.82 -4.47 25.80
CA PRO A 113 -2.09 -3.66 26.99
C PRO A 113 -3.50 -3.05 27.01
N LYS A 114 -4.17 -2.98 25.86
CA LYS A 114 -5.53 -2.44 25.67
C LYS A 114 -6.30 -3.29 24.69
N LYS A 115 -7.61 -3.48 24.91
CA LYS A 115 -8.47 -4.11 23.90
C LYS A 115 -8.53 -3.21 22.66
N THR A 116 -7.89 -3.64 21.58
CA THR A 116 -7.67 -2.80 20.39
C THR A 116 -8.42 -3.35 19.19
N ALA A 117 -9.24 -2.50 18.56
CA ALA A 117 -9.85 -2.78 17.27
C ALA A 117 -9.05 -2.13 16.13
N VAL A 118 -9.06 -2.77 14.98
CA VAL A 118 -8.56 -2.24 13.72
C VAL A 118 -9.71 -2.11 12.74
N VAL A 119 -9.98 -0.90 12.29
CA VAL A 119 -10.97 -0.60 11.25
C VAL A 119 -10.24 -0.17 9.99
N GLU A 120 -10.63 -0.73 8.86
CA GLU A 120 -10.04 -0.41 7.57
C GLU A 120 -11.05 0.34 6.72
N MET A 121 -10.74 1.59 6.34
CA MET A 121 -11.58 2.39 5.45
C MET A 121 -11.88 1.65 4.15
N ALA A 122 -10.86 1.03 3.55
CA ALA A 122 -10.98 0.39 2.25
C ALA A 122 -11.95 -0.81 2.26
N ALA A 123 -12.06 -1.52 3.39
CA ALA A 123 -13.00 -2.62 3.55
C ALA A 123 -14.48 -2.18 3.57
N ALA A 124 -14.76 -0.92 3.90
CA ALA A 124 -16.12 -0.38 3.97
C ALA A 124 -16.46 0.58 2.83
N ALA A 125 -15.50 1.41 2.42
CA ALA A 125 -15.69 2.48 1.45
C ALA A 125 -14.46 2.66 0.54
N GLY A 126 -13.78 1.55 0.22
CA GLY A 126 -12.67 1.53 -0.73
C GLY A 126 -13.09 1.68 -2.19
N LEU A 127 -12.18 2.15 -3.05
CA LEU A 127 -12.42 2.38 -4.47
C LEU A 127 -12.77 1.08 -5.21
N ARG A 128 -12.25 -0.07 -4.76
CA ARG A 128 -12.58 -1.40 -5.31
C ARG A 128 -14.04 -1.79 -5.08
N LEU A 129 -14.70 -1.22 -4.08
CA LEU A 129 -16.11 -1.46 -3.75
C LEU A 129 -17.06 -0.56 -4.57
N VAL A 130 -16.52 0.37 -5.35
CA VAL A 130 -17.31 1.26 -6.22
C VAL A 130 -17.21 0.74 -7.66
N PRO A 131 -18.32 0.21 -8.23
CA PRO A 131 -18.35 -0.20 -9.63
C PRO A 131 -17.87 0.92 -10.55
N LYS A 132 -17.11 0.59 -11.61
CA LYS A 132 -16.47 1.59 -12.48
C LYS A 132 -17.46 2.58 -13.10
N ASP A 133 -18.65 2.09 -13.45
CA ASP A 133 -19.78 2.84 -14.00
C ASP A 133 -20.58 3.64 -12.96
N SER A 134 -20.30 3.41 -11.67
CA SER A 134 -20.93 4.08 -10.53
C SER A 134 -19.94 4.94 -9.74
N ARG A 135 -18.77 5.24 -10.31
CA ARG A 135 -17.72 6.07 -9.70
C ARG A 135 -18.13 7.53 -9.70
N ASP A 136 -18.77 7.93 -8.62
CA ASP A 136 -19.17 9.31 -8.37
C ASP A 136 -18.79 9.74 -6.94
N PRO A 137 -17.65 10.44 -6.77
CA PRO A 137 -17.20 10.89 -5.46
C PRO A 137 -18.09 11.98 -4.85
N THR A 138 -19.05 12.53 -5.60
CA THR A 138 -20.01 13.52 -5.10
C THR A 138 -21.09 12.88 -4.23
N ILE A 139 -21.44 11.62 -4.47
CA ILE A 139 -22.50 10.90 -3.74
C ILE A 139 -21.97 9.75 -2.87
N THR A 140 -20.75 9.27 -3.11
CA THR A 140 -20.20 8.16 -2.33
C THR A 140 -19.97 8.54 -0.86
N THR A 141 -20.18 7.58 0.05
CA THR A 141 -20.22 7.82 1.49
C THR A 141 -19.30 6.92 2.31
N THR A 142 -18.84 7.44 3.45
CA THR A 142 -18.07 6.73 4.48
C THR A 142 -18.94 6.15 5.60
N TYR A 143 -20.28 6.16 5.45
CA TYR A 143 -21.22 5.72 6.49
C TYR A 143 -20.89 4.33 7.05
N GLY A 144 -20.60 3.36 6.18
CA GLY A 144 -20.20 2.01 6.59
C GLY A 144 -18.95 1.94 7.45
N VAL A 145 -18.02 2.88 7.32
CA VAL A 145 -16.84 2.97 8.20
C VAL A 145 -17.28 3.30 9.63
N GLY A 146 -18.22 4.22 9.77
CA GLY A 146 -18.78 4.57 11.07
C GLY A 146 -19.57 3.42 11.68
N GLU A 147 -20.27 2.60 10.89
CA GLU A 147 -20.93 1.38 11.37
C GLU A 147 -19.92 0.35 11.90
N LEU A 148 -18.77 0.15 11.22
CA LEU A 148 -17.69 -0.69 11.72
C LEU A 148 -17.10 -0.16 13.04
N MET A 149 -16.88 1.16 13.12
CA MET A 149 -16.39 1.81 14.34
C MET A 149 -17.40 1.67 15.48
N HIS A 150 -18.69 1.85 15.21
CA HIS A 150 -19.77 1.70 16.18
C HIS A 150 -19.77 0.28 16.78
N ALA A 151 -19.74 -0.75 15.93
CA ALA A 151 -19.70 -2.14 16.37
C ALA A 151 -18.43 -2.46 17.21
N ALA A 152 -17.27 -1.93 16.81
CA ALA A 152 -16.06 -2.07 17.61
C ALA A 152 -16.16 -1.37 18.97
N LEU A 153 -16.81 -0.21 19.04
CA LEU A 153 -17.06 0.50 20.30
C LEU A 153 -18.02 -0.28 21.21
N ASP A 154 -19.08 -0.88 20.67
CA ASP A 154 -20.01 -1.75 21.40
C ASP A 154 -19.32 -2.96 22.03
N GLU A 155 -18.26 -3.46 21.40
CA GLU A 155 -17.42 -4.51 21.96
C GLU A 155 -16.52 -4.05 23.13
N GLY A 156 -16.57 -2.77 23.50
CA GLY A 156 -15.85 -2.25 24.66
C GLY A 156 -14.36 -2.03 24.40
N VAL A 157 -13.94 -1.81 23.16
CA VAL A 157 -12.53 -1.50 22.84
C VAL A 157 -12.10 -0.21 23.52
N GLU A 158 -10.80 -0.11 23.79
CA GLU A 158 -10.14 1.03 24.45
C GLU A 158 -9.26 1.81 23.46
N ARG A 159 -8.87 1.16 22.36
CA ARG A 159 -8.11 1.75 21.25
C ARG A 159 -8.71 1.35 19.91
N LEU A 160 -8.81 2.30 19.01
CA LEU A 160 -9.18 2.12 17.60
C LEU A 160 -7.98 2.52 16.73
N ILE A 161 -7.51 1.59 15.92
CA ILE A 161 -6.54 1.85 14.84
C ILE A 161 -7.32 1.91 13.54
N ILE A 162 -7.20 3.01 12.80
CA ILE A 162 -7.92 3.23 11.55
C ILE A 162 -6.93 3.29 10.39
N GLY A 163 -7.06 2.35 9.46
CA GLY A 163 -6.34 2.37 8.19
C GLY A 163 -7.01 3.32 7.19
N CYS A 164 -6.29 4.36 6.76
CA CYS A 164 -6.73 5.32 5.76
C CYS A 164 -5.93 5.20 4.45
N GLY A 165 -6.38 4.29 3.60
CA GLY A 165 -5.92 4.12 2.23
C GLY A 165 -7.06 3.76 1.28
N ASP A 166 -6.80 3.90 -0.01
CA ASP A 166 -7.61 3.37 -1.12
C ASP A 166 -9.12 3.67 -1.09
N SER A 167 -9.51 4.82 -0.53
CA SER A 167 -10.90 5.27 -0.44
C SER A 167 -11.54 5.49 -1.82
N GLY A 168 -12.80 5.09 -1.96
CA GLY A 168 -13.68 5.43 -3.08
C GLY A 168 -14.49 6.71 -2.87
N THR A 169 -14.30 7.41 -1.75
CA THR A 169 -15.18 8.49 -1.28
C THR A 169 -14.53 9.88 -1.27
N ASN A 170 -15.33 10.94 -1.23
CA ASN A 170 -14.87 12.32 -0.98
C ASN A 170 -15.86 13.14 -0.13
N ASP A 171 -16.36 12.54 0.96
CA ASP A 171 -17.40 13.11 1.82
C ASP A 171 -16.88 13.73 3.13
N GLY A 172 -15.57 14.00 3.25
CA GLY A 172 -15.00 14.60 4.46
C GLY A 172 -15.08 13.74 5.73
N GLY A 173 -15.49 12.46 5.61
CA GLY A 173 -15.84 11.62 6.75
C GLY A 173 -17.20 11.94 7.37
N ALA A 174 -18.05 12.71 6.69
CA ALA A 174 -19.36 13.09 7.20
C ALA A 174 -20.28 11.88 7.38
N GLY A 175 -20.28 10.93 6.43
CA GLY A 175 -21.02 9.68 6.57
C GLY A 175 -20.59 8.89 7.81
N MET A 176 -19.28 8.71 7.99
CA MET A 176 -18.70 8.06 9.18
C MET A 176 -19.17 8.73 10.47
N LEU A 177 -19.14 10.06 10.54
CA LEU A 177 -19.60 10.82 11.71
C LEU A 177 -21.10 10.64 11.95
N GLN A 178 -21.93 10.64 10.90
CA GLN A 178 -23.38 10.41 11.01
C GLN A 178 -23.71 9.03 11.56
N ALA A 179 -23.02 7.98 11.10
CA ALA A 179 -23.19 6.61 11.63
C ALA A 179 -22.76 6.47 13.10
N LEU A 180 -21.88 7.37 13.56
CA LEU A 180 -21.47 7.48 14.97
C LEU A 180 -22.39 8.38 15.80
N GLY A 181 -23.40 9.02 15.19
CA GLY A 181 -24.43 9.81 15.87
C GLY A 181 -24.30 11.33 15.74
N ALA A 182 -23.36 11.84 14.93
CA ALA A 182 -23.31 13.26 14.61
C ALA A 182 -24.44 13.68 13.67
N ARG A 183 -24.88 14.94 13.77
CA ARG A 183 -25.93 15.51 12.92
C ARG A 183 -25.41 16.78 12.26
N PHE A 184 -25.68 16.94 10.97
CA PHE A 184 -25.24 18.08 10.18
C PHE A 184 -26.43 18.91 9.76
N PHE A 185 -26.29 20.23 9.77
CA PHE A 185 -27.38 21.15 9.46
C PHE A 185 -27.00 22.12 8.36
N ASP A 186 -27.96 22.45 7.50
CA ASP A 186 -27.84 23.52 6.53
C ASP A 186 -28.07 24.91 7.14
N ILE A 187 -27.95 25.96 6.32
CA ILE A 187 -28.15 27.35 6.75
C ILE A 187 -29.60 27.66 7.17
N GLN A 188 -30.57 26.83 6.78
CA GLN A 188 -31.97 26.95 7.16
C GLN A 188 -32.29 26.16 8.44
N GLY A 189 -31.31 25.44 8.99
CA GLY A 189 -31.47 24.59 10.17
C GLY A 189 -32.06 23.21 9.86
N ASN A 190 -32.18 22.82 8.58
CA ASN A 190 -32.60 21.47 8.21
C ASN A 190 -31.43 20.51 8.37
N GLU A 191 -31.72 19.32 8.88
CA GLU A 191 -30.71 18.26 8.99
C GLU A 191 -30.40 17.69 7.60
N LEU A 192 -29.10 17.55 7.30
CA LEU A 192 -28.64 16.88 6.09
C LEU A 192 -28.92 15.38 6.20
N ALA A 193 -29.47 14.80 5.14
CA ALA A 193 -29.77 13.37 5.12
C ALA A 193 -28.49 12.52 5.33
N PRO A 194 -28.58 11.39 6.05
CA PRO A 194 -27.45 10.48 6.22
C PRO A 194 -26.90 10.00 4.88
N ALA A 195 -25.57 9.81 4.82
CA ALA A 195 -24.90 9.17 3.70
C ALA A 195 -25.13 9.84 2.32
N SER A 196 -25.30 11.17 2.32
CA SER A 196 -25.58 11.99 1.12
C SER A 196 -24.34 12.36 0.28
N GLY A 197 -23.17 11.79 0.62
CA GLY A 197 -21.91 12.04 -0.08
C GLY A 197 -21.31 13.43 0.11
N GLY A 198 -20.26 13.72 -0.66
CA GLY A 198 -19.49 14.96 -0.54
C GLY A 198 -20.20 16.22 -1.01
N VAL A 199 -21.10 16.14 -1.99
CA VAL A 199 -21.82 17.32 -2.51
C VAL A 199 -22.75 17.94 -1.47
N ALA A 200 -23.32 17.12 -0.59
CA ALA A 200 -24.20 17.59 0.47
C ALA A 200 -23.47 18.57 1.43
N LEU A 201 -22.14 18.52 1.49
CA LEU A 201 -21.35 19.43 2.31
C LEU A 201 -21.30 20.86 1.74
N CYS A 202 -21.74 21.11 0.51
CA CYS A 202 -21.86 22.48 -0.02
C CYS A 202 -22.78 23.36 0.82
N THR A 203 -23.81 22.77 1.44
CA THR A 203 -24.83 23.50 2.21
C THR A 203 -24.60 23.44 3.71
N VAL A 204 -23.55 22.75 4.19
CA VAL A 204 -23.31 22.56 5.63
C VAL A 204 -23.01 23.89 6.32
N ALA A 205 -23.70 24.15 7.43
CA ALA A 205 -23.58 25.37 8.21
C ALA A 205 -23.25 25.10 9.69
N ASP A 206 -23.73 23.99 10.24
CA ASP A 206 -23.45 23.58 11.62
C ASP A 206 -23.39 22.04 11.78
N ILE A 207 -22.86 21.62 12.91
CA ILE A 207 -22.77 20.22 13.34
C ILE A 207 -23.09 20.09 14.84
N ASP A 208 -23.93 19.11 15.16
CA ASP A 208 -24.24 18.66 16.52
C ASP A 208 -23.55 17.32 16.80
N LEU A 209 -22.79 17.27 17.88
CA LEU A 209 -22.02 16.11 18.33
C LEU A 209 -22.60 15.46 19.58
N SER A 210 -23.71 15.97 20.12
CA SER A 210 -24.31 15.48 21.35
C SER A 210 -24.80 14.02 21.26
N GLY A 211 -25.12 13.57 20.05
CA GLY A 211 -25.54 12.20 19.75
C GLY A 211 -24.40 11.21 19.51
N LEU A 212 -23.13 11.65 19.58
CA LEU A 212 -21.99 10.76 19.33
C LEU A 212 -21.99 9.57 20.28
N HIS A 213 -21.54 8.41 19.78
CA HIS A 213 -21.40 7.20 20.56
C HIS A 213 -20.63 7.47 21.87
N PRO A 214 -21.21 7.16 23.05
CA PRO A 214 -20.75 7.68 24.34
C PRO A 214 -19.33 7.24 24.71
N ARG A 215 -18.85 6.11 24.18
CA ARG A 215 -17.48 5.61 24.42
C ARG A 215 -16.39 6.38 23.67
N LEU A 216 -16.72 7.18 22.66
CA LEU A 216 -15.72 7.93 21.89
C LEU A 216 -14.87 8.87 22.76
N LYS A 217 -15.41 9.31 23.91
CA LYS A 217 -14.69 10.15 24.89
C LYS A 217 -13.57 9.40 25.64
N ASP A 218 -13.66 8.08 25.73
CA ASP A 218 -12.78 7.22 26.54
C ASP A 218 -11.85 6.35 25.68
N VAL A 219 -11.98 6.40 24.35
CA VAL A 219 -11.24 5.56 23.40
C VAL A 219 -10.15 6.35 22.71
N GLU A 220 -8.96 5.75 22.64
CA GLU A 220 -7.86 6.30 21.85
C GLU A 220 -8.04 5.97 20.38
N ILE A 221 -8.16 6.99 19.54
CA ILE A 221 -8.26 6.81 18.09
C ILE A 221 -6.93 7.18 17.43
N GLU A 222 -6.34 6.23 16.74
CA GLU A 222 -5.13 6.40 15.94
C GLU A 222 -5.43 6.15 14.47
N VAL A 223 -4.86 6.96 13.60
CA VAL A 223 -5.13 6.88 12.16
C VAL A 223 -3.82 6.76 11.39
N ALA A 224 -3.63 5.63 10.71
CA ALA A 224 -2.53 5.43 9.78
C ALA A 224 -2.92 6.01 8.40
N CYS A 225 -2.35 7.15 8.02
CA CYS A 225 -2.79 7.88 6.83
C CYS A 225 -1.65 8.53 6.04
N ASN A 226 -1.92 8.87 4.76
CA ASN A 226 -1.00 9.71 4.01
C ASN A 226 -1.00 11.11 4.64
N TYR A 227 0.01 11.36 5.46
CA TYR A 227 0.13 12.56 6.28
C TYR A 227 0.34 13.83 5.45
N GLN A 228 0.73 13.71 4.19
CA GLN A 228 0.91 14.86 3.31
C GLN A 228 -0.41 15.37 2.70
N ASN A 229 -1.47 14.55 2.73
CA ASN A 229 -2.75 14.93 2.16
C ASN A 229 -3.45 15.96 3.05
N ILE A 230 -3.82 17.09 2.44
CA ILE A 230 -4.56 18.17 3.09
C ILE A 230 -5.99 18.26 2.56
N LEU A 231 -6.91 18.81 3.36
CA LEU A 231 -8.32 18.85 3.03
C LEU A 231 -8.61 19.79 1.85
N CYS A 232 -8.11 21.03 1.93
CA CYS A 232 -8.48 22.12 1.02
C CYS A 232 -7.26 22.75 0.32
N GLY A 233 -7.55 23.61 -0.66
CA GLY A 233 -6.57 24.42 -1.37
C GLY A 233 -6.02 23.74 -2.63
N PRO A 234 -4.98 24.30 -3.27
CA PRO A 234 -4.50 23.81 -4.58
C PRO A 234 -4.01 22.36 -4.57
N LYS A 235 -3.58 21.86 -3.40
CA LYS A 235 -3.16 20.47 -3.17
C LYS A 235 -4.18 19.69 -2.32
N GLY A 236 -5.40 20.21 -2.21
CA GLY A 236 -6.51 19.60 -1.47
C GLY A 236 -6.93 18.25 -2.05
N VAL A 237 -7.50 17.40 -1.21
CA VAL A 237 -7.82 16.01 -1.56
C VAL A 237 -8.76 15.90 -2.76
N ALA A 238 -9.73 16.81 -2.91
CA ALA A 238 -10.66 16.82 -4.05
C ALA A 238 -9.90 16.99 -5.38
N ARG A 239 -8.95 17.92 -5.42
CA ARG A 239 -8.16 18.23 -6.64
C ARG A 239 -7.16 17.11 -6.96
N VAL A 240 -6.49 16.58 -5.95
CA VAL A 240 -5.42 15.58 -6.14
C VAL A 240 -5.97 14.18 -6.40
N TYR A 241 -7.04 13.78 -5.70
CA TYR A 241 -7.54 12.40 -5.72
C TYR A 241 -8.99 12.25 -6.20
N GLY A 242 -9.74 13.34 -6.41
CA GLY A 242 -11.08 13.28 -7.00
C GLY A 242 -11.10 12.64 -8.40
N PRO A 243 -10.19 13.02 -9.34
CA PRO A 243 -10.23 12.50 -10.71
C PRO A 243 -10.09 10.97 -10.80
N GLN A 244 -9.20 10.36 -10.02
CA GLN A 244 -9.05 8.90 -10.00
C GLN A 244 -10.27 8.17 -9.40
N LYS A 245 -11.12 8.89 -8.65
CA LYS A 245 -12.37 8.37 -8.08
C LYS A 245 -13.57 8.59 -8.99
N GLY A 246 -13.39 9.24 -10.15
CA GLY A 246 -14.45 9.50 -11.14
C GLY A 246 -14.86 10.96 -11.28
N ALA A 247 -14.32 11.90 -10.49
CA ALA A 247 -14.71 13.30 -10.58
C ALA A 247 -14.29 13.93 -11.91
N THR A 248 -15.25 14.51 -12.62
CA THR A 248 -15.03 15.47 -13.70
C THR A 248 -14.41 16.77 -13.16
N PRO A 249 -13.78 17.61 -14.00
CA PRO A 249 -13.23 18.90 -13.55
C PRO A 249 -14.24 19.79 -12.82
N SER A 250 -15.50 19.80 -13.25
CA SER A 250 -16.58 20.56 -12.56
C SER A 250 -16.92 19.96 -11.19
N GLU A 251 -16.96 18.63 -11.07
CA GLU A 251 -17.21 17.97 -9.79
C GLU A 251 -16.04 18.15 -8.82
N VAL A 252 -14.81 18.24 -9.33
CA VAL A 252 -13.64 18.58 -8.51
C VAL A 252 -13.81 19.95 -7.84
N GLU A 253 -14.22 20.98 -8.58
CA GLU A 253 -14.46 22.32 -8.02
C GLU A 253 -15.64 22.33 -7.05
N LEU A 254 -16.69 21.56 -7.35
CA LEU A 254 -17.84 21.38 -6.46
C LEU A 254 -17.44 20.73 -5.13
N LEU A 255 -16.69 19.64 -5.18
CA LEU A 255 -16.16 18.94 -4.02
C LEU A 255 -15.18 19.81 -3.22
N ASP A 256 -14.32 20.57 -3.89
CA ASP A 256 -13.42 21.52 -3.22
C ASP A 256 -14.24 22.59 -2.46
N THR A 257 -15.28 23.14 -3.09
CA THR A 257 -16.20 24.09 -2.44
C THR A 257 -16.88 23.47 -1.22
N ALA A 258 -17.39 22.24 -1.36
CA ALA A 258 -18.04 21.49 -0.30
C ALA A 258 -17.10 21.25 0.89
N LEU A 259 -15.86 20.84 0.62
CA LEU A 259 -14.85 20.60 1.65
C LEU A 259 -14.38 21.91 2.31
N ASN A 260 -14.35 23.04 1.61
CA ASN A 260 -14.07 24.34 2.23
C ASN A 260 -15.18 24.77 3.19
N ALA A 261 -16.45 24.58 2.82
CA ALA A 261 -17.59 24.85 3.70
C ALA A 261 -17.53 23.97 4.96
N TYR A 262 -17.30 22.67 4.77
CA TYR A 262 -17.09 21.72 5.86
C TYR A 262 -15.91 22.10 6.75
N ALA A 263 -14.76 22.45 6.17
CA ALA A 263 -13.58 22.88 6.90
C ALA A 263 -13.86 24.08 7.81
N SER A 264 -14.64 25.06 7.32
CA SER A 264 -15.04 26.23 8.08
C SER A 264 -15.89 25.84 9.31
N VAL A 265 -16.85 24.93 9.15
CA VAL A 265 -17.68 24.43 10.27
C VAL A 265 -16.83 23.69 11.30
N ILE A 266 -16.00 22.74 10.86
CA ILE A 266 -15.18 21.92 11.75
C ILE A 266 -14.12 22.78 12.46
N SER A 267 -13.50 23.73 11.77
CA SER A 267 -12.50 24.63 12.36
C SER A 267 -13.09 25.47 13.49
N ARG A 268 -14.35 25.92 13.36
CA ARG A 268 -15.05 26.62 14.45
C ARG A 268 -15.27 25.73 15.67
N LYS A 269 -15.66 24.47 15.48
CA LYS A 269 -15.88 23.53 16.60
C LYS A 269 -14.58 23.17 17.32
N LEU A 270 -13.46 23.07 16.58
CA LEU A 270 -12.16 22.73 17.14
C LEU A 270 -11.35 23.94 17.62
N GLY A 271 -11.77 25.16 17.29
CA GLY A 271 -11.03 26.40 17.63
C GLY A 271 -9.71 26.56 16.89
N ARG A 272 -9.49 25.85 15.77
CA ARG A 272 -8.29 25.93 14.93
C ARG A 272 -8.60 25.58 13.49
N ASP A 273 -7.85 26.16 12.55
CA ASP A 273 -7.98 25.82 11.13
C ASP A 273 -7.50 24.39 10.85
N ILE A 274 -8.36 23.58 10.21
CA ILE A 274 -8.04 22.20 9.79
C ILE A 274 -7.82 22.06 8.28
N SER A 275 -8.02 23.12 7.50
CA SER A 275 -8.05 23.09 6.03
C SER A 275 -6.75 22.57 5.41
N ILE A 276 -5.62 22.89 6.04
CA ILE A 276 -4.27 22.52 5.57
C ILE A 276 -3.49 21.67 6.60
N VAL A 277 -4.17 21.14 7.61
CA VAL A 277 -3.52 20.29 8.62
C VAL A 277 -3.01 19.01 7.93
N PRO A 278 -1.75 18.59 8.16
CA PRO A 278 -1.24 17.33 7.64
C PRO A 278 -2.16 16.14 7.97
N GLY A 279 -2.51 15.35 6.96
CA GLY A 279 -3.39 14.19 7.07
C GLY A 279 -4.90 14.51 7.07
N SER A 280 -5.31 15.78 7.16
CA SER A 280 -6.73 16.19 7.13
C SER A 280 -7.45 15.74 5.85
N GLY A 281 -6.73 15.65 4.73
CA GLY A 281 -7.22 15.18 3.44
C GLY A 281 -7.18 13.66 3.26
N ALA A 282 -6.79 12.89 4.28
CA ALA A 282 -6.74 11.44 4.16
C ALA A 282 -8.10 10.85 3.79
N SER A 283 -8.09 9.91 2.85
CA SER A 283 -9.29 9.17 2.41
C SER A 283 -10.50 10.04 2.08
N GLY A 284 -10.33 11.04 1.21
CA GLY A 284 -11.44 11.92 0.80
C GLY A 284 -11.85 12.95 1.86
N GLY A 285 -10.94 13.26 2.79
CA GLY A 285 -11.19 14.18 3.89
C GLY A 285 -11.66 13.51 5.18
N MET A 286 -11.79 12.18 5.23
CA MET A 286 -12.13 11.45 6.46
C MET A 286 -11.14 11.75 7.60
N GLY A 287 -9.87 12.05 7.30
CA GLY A 287 -8.90 12.52 8.29
C GLY A 287 -9.40 13.73 9.08
N THR A 288 -10.17 14.63 8.47
CA THR A 288 -10.81 15.77 9.15
C THR A 288 -11.92 15.32 10.10
N GLY A 289 -12.80 14.41 9.67
CA GLY A 289 -13.81 13.85 10.56
C GLY A 289 -13.20 13.12 11.76
N LEU A 290 -12.10 12.40 11.55
CA LEU A 290 -11.36 11.73 12.64
C LEU A 290 -10.67 12.73 13.57
N LEU A 291 -10.09 13.82 13.06
CA LEU A 291 -9.56 14.90 13.88
C LEU A 291 -10.64 15.54 14.77
N LEU A 292 -11.88 15.65 14.27
CA LEU A 292 -13.01 16.14 15.05
C LEU A 292 -13.34 15.22 16.24
N LEU A 293 -13.15 13.91 16.08
CA LEU A 293 -13.28 12.92 17.16
C LEU A 293 -12.04 12.88 18.08
N GLY A 294 -11.07 13.77 17.92
CA GLY A 294 -9.85 13.80 18.72
C GLY A 294 -8.79 12.77 18.32
N ALA A 295 -8.91 12.18 17.12
CA ALA A 295 -7.96 11.17 16.67
C ALA A 295 -6.55 11.73 16.42
N LYS A 296 -5.54 10.90 16.68
CA LYS A 296 -4.15 11.18 16.35
C LYS A 296 -3.85 10.66 14.95
N LEU A 297 -3.67 11.57 14.00
CA LEU A 297 -3.21 11.23 12.66
C LEU A 297 -1.71 10.94 12.72
N ARG A 298 -1.30 9.80 12.15
CA ARG A 298 0.09 9.39 12.06
C ARG A 298 0.47 9.09 10.62
N PRO A 299 1.74 9.33 10.24
CA PRO A 299 2.25 8.84 8.98
C PRO A 299 2.17 7.33 8.90
N ARG A 300 1.71 6.82 7.74
CA ARG A 300 1.58 5.37 7.49
C ARG A 300 2.82 4.58 7.89
N TYR A 301 4.01 5.07 7.54
CA TYR A 301 5.25 4.33 7.76
C TYR A 301 5.56 4.12 9.26
N GLU A 302 5.18 5.04 10.14
CA GLU A 302 5.35 4.85 11.58
C GLU A 302 4.46 3.71 12.06
N ALA A 303 3.19 3.72 11.64
CA ALA A 303 2.25 2.65 11.93
C ALA A 303 2.71 1.31 11.36
N VAL A 304 3.19 1.27 10.10
CA VAL A 304 3.70 0.02 9.50
C VAL A 304 4.88 -0.53 10.30
N THR A 305 5.77 0.34 10.78
CA THR A 305 6.93 -0.07 11.57
C THR A 305 6.53 -0.65 12.91
N GLU A 306 5.65 0.06 13.62
CA GLU A 306 5.16 -0.34 14.94
C GLU A 306 4.42 -1.68 14.88
N TYR A 307 3.55 -1.85 13.88
CA TYR A 307 2.65 -2.99 13.86
C TYR A 307 3.14 -4.19 13.06
N PHE A 308 3.89 -3.98 11.97
CA PHE A 308 4.42 -5.07 11.13
C PHE A 308 5.90 -5.34 11.35
N GLY A 309 6.54 -4.63 12.27
CA GLY A 309 7.89 -4.95 12.71
C GLY A 309 8.95 -4.82 11.60
N ILE A 310 8.84 -3.80 10.74
CA ILE A 310 9.94 -3.42 9.83
C ILE A 310 11.07 -2.82 10.66
N ASN A 311 11.76 -3.65 11.42
CA ASN A 311 12.81 -3.20 12.33
C ASN A 311 14.14 -3.29 11.59
N ASP A 312 15.17 -2.61 12.08
CA ASP A 312 16.53 -2.74 11.52
C ASP A 312 17.01 -4.21 11.49
N ASP A 313 16.52 -5.04 12.42
CA ASP A 313 16.76 -6.49 12.43
C ASP A 313 16.29 -7.23 11.18
N LEU A 314 15.26 -6.72 10.50
CA LEU A 314 14.74 -7.31 9.27
C LEU A 314 15.77 -7.30 8.15
N PHE A 315 16.64 -6.27 8.13
CA PHE A 315 17.66 -6.03 7.11
C PHE A 315 19.01 -6.67 7.46
N ARG A 316 19.19 -7.13 8.70
CA ARG A 316 20.43 -7.81 9.11
C ARG A 316 20.62 -9.11 8.34
N ASN A 317 21.87 -9.42 7.99
CA ASN A 317 22.27 -10.64 7.25
C ASN A 317 21.59 -10.82 5.88
N CYS A 318 21.00 -9.77 5.32
CA CYS A 318 20.48 -9.76 3.95
C CYS A 318 21.59 -9.30 2.99
N HIS A 319 21.47 -9.67 1.72
CA HIS A 319 22.40 -9.26 0.67
C HIS A 319 21.74 -8.36 -0.38
N LEU A 320 20.41 -8.44 -0.49
CA LEU A 320 19.60 -7.74 -1.48
C LEU A 320 18.18 -7.56 -0.95
N VAL A 321 17.57 -6.44 -1.28
CA VAL A 321 16.17 -6.14 -0.96
C VAL A 321 15.37 -5.97 -2.26
N PHE A 322 14.26 -6.68 -2.37
CA PHE A 322 13.21 -6.42 -3.35
C PHE A 322 12.06 -5.67 -2.67
N THR A 323 11.51 -4.68 -3.36
CA THR A 323 10.23 -4.05 -3.02
C THR A 323 9.37 -3.98 -4.27
N ALA A 324 8.10 -3.62 -4.12
CA ALA A 324 7.20 -3.49 -5.25
C ALA A 324 6.02 -2.57 -4.92
N GLU A 325 5.47 -1.92 -5.94
CA GLU A 325 4.19 -1.20 -5.87
C GLU A 325 3.50 -1.15 -7.23
N GLY A 326 2.18 -0.88 -7.26
CA GLY A 326 1.44 -0.81 -8.51
C GLY A 326 1.91 0.28 -9.48
N ARG A 327 2.45 1.40 -8.96
CA ARG A 327 2.95 2.51 -9.78
C ARG A 327 4.09 3.25 -9.10
N LEU A 328 5.28 3.21 -9.71
CA LEU A 328 6.47 3.92 -9.26
C LEU A 328 6.62 5.24 -10.04
N ASP A 329 6.59 6.38 -9.35
CA ASP A 329 6.68 7.72 -9.97
C ASP A 329 7.24 8.78 -9.01
N SER A 330 7.13 10.07 -9.35
CA SER A 330 7.58 11.19 -8.50
C SER A 330 6.85 11.33 -7.16
N GLN A 331 5.75 10.61 -6.95
CA GLN A 331 5.06 10.58 -5.66
C GLN A 331 5.60 9.48 -4.73
N THR A 332 6.34 8.50 -5.25
CA THR A 332 6.90 7.43 -4.43
C THR A 332 7.83 7.94 -3.31
N PRO A 333 8.75 8.89 -3.57
CA PRO A 333 9.57 9.51 -2.51
C PRO A 333 8.77 10.21 -1.42
N GLN A 334 7.49 10.51 -1.66
CA GLN A 334 6.63 11.26 -0.76
C GLN A 334 5.94 10.37 0.29
N GLY A 335 6.63 9.32 0.74
CA GLY A 335 6.18 8.46 1.83
C GLY A 335 5.42 7.21 1.41
N LYS A 336 5.65 6.69 0.18
CA LYS A 336 5.19 5.35 -0.20
C LYS A 336 6.13 4.25 0.32
N ILE A 337 5.64 3.02 0.35
CA ILE A 337 6.37 1.85 0.88
C ILE A 337 7.75 1.64 0.22
N PRO A 338 7.91 1.66 -1.13
CA PRO A 338 9.23 1.45 -1.73
C PRO A 338 10.30 2.44 -1.28
N ALA A 339 9.90 3.70 -1.02
CA ALA A 339 10.80 4.73 -0.52
C ALA A 339 11.31 4.40 0.89
N GLU A 340 10.42 3.99 1.80
CA GLU A 340 10.81 3.66 3.17
C GLU A 340 11.69 2.42 3.23
N VAL A 341 11.36 1.40 2.43
CA VAL A 341 12.19 0.19 2.30
C VAL A 341 13.59 0.56 1.82
N ALA A 342 13.68 1.44 0.81
CA ALA A 342 14.95 1.88 0.28
C ALA A 342 15.78 2.64 1.32
N LEU A 343 15.19 3.62 2.00
CA LEU A 343 15.86 4.40 3.05
C LEU A 343 16.43 3.51 4.17
N ARG A 344 15.67 2.50 4.62
CA ARG A 344 16.13 1.56 5.65
C ARG A 344 17.21 0.63 5.13
N ALA A 345 17.02 0.02 3.97
CA ALA A 345 18.01 -0.84 3.34
C ALA A 345 19.36 -0.12 3.18
N LYS A 346 19.33 1.19 2.84
CA LYS A 346 20.55 2.00 2.73
C LYS A 346 21.27 2.28 4.04
N LYS A 347 20.57 2.35 5.18
CA LYS A 347 21.23 2.39 6.50
C LYS A 347 22.08 1.14 6.76
N HIS A 348 21.75 0.02 6.11
CA HIS A 348 22.48 -1.24 6.17
C HIS A 348 23.41 -1.47 4.97
N GLY A 349 23.56 -0.49 4.06
CA GLY A 349 24.39 -0.62 2.87
C GLY A 349 23.87 -1.63 1.85
N LEU A 350 22.58 -1.98 1.89
CA LEU A 350 22.00 -2.99 1.02
C LEU A 350 21.58 -2.41 -0.35
N PRO A 351 21.75 -3.18 -1.44
CA PRO A 351 21.12 -2.87 -2.71
C PRO A 351 19.61 -3.14 -2.68
N VAL A 352 18.85 -2.34 -3.43
CA VAL A 352 17.40 -2.30 -3.45
C VAL A 352 16.90 -2.30 -4.89
N ILE A 353 15.97 -3.20 -5.18
CA ILE A 353 15.31 -3.27 -6.48
C ILE A 353 13.79 -3.14 -6.30
N ALA A 354 13.18 -2.24 -7.06
CA ALA A 354 11.72 -2.09 -7.07
C ALA A 354 11.09 -2.69 -8.33
N LEU A 355 10.06 -3.52 -8.16
CA LEU A 355 9.21 -3.98 -9.27
C LEU A 355 7.92 -3.18 -9.29
N ALA A 356 7.62 -2.54 -10.41
CA ALA A 356 6.48 -1.65 -10.54
C ALA A 356 5.44 -2.21 -11.49
N GLY A 357 4.15 -2.15 -11.12
CA GLY A 357 3.05 -2.40 -12.05
C GLY A 357 3.20 -1.54 -13.31
N THR A 358 3.44 -0.25 -13.09
CA THR A 358 3.78 0.74 -14.12
C THR A 358 4.86 1.70 -13.61
N VAL A 359 5.69 2.21 -14.52
CA VAL A 359 6.64 3.28 -14.22
C VAL A 359 6.07 4.58 -14.78
N GLY A 360 5.79 5.53 -13.88
CA GLY A 360 5.20 6.81 -14.24
C GLY A 360 6.23 7.92 -14.51
N PRO A 361 5.74 9.15 -14.74
CA PRO A 361 6.60 10.32 -14.96
C PRO A 361 7.58 10.54 -13.81
N ASP A 362 8.78 11.01 -14.15
CA ASP A 362 9.83 11.37 -13.20
C ASP A 362 10.22 10.28 -12.19
N ALA A 363 10.02 9.00 -12.55
CA ALA A 363 10.39 7.86 -11.70
C ALA A 363 11.88 7.83 -11.34
N ALA A 364 12.75 8.49 -12.12
CA ALA A 364 14.17 8.64 -11.82
C ALA A 364 14.45 9.33 -10.47
N ALA A 365 13.50 10.11 -9.93
CA ALA A 365 13.62 10.68 -8.58
C ALA A 365 13.79 9.59 -7.50
N ASN A 366 13.34 8.36 -7.77
CA ASN A 366 13.47 7.23 -6.85
C ASN A 366 14.92 6.73 -6.67
N TYR A 367 15.82 7.03 -7.62
CA TYR A 367 17.24 6.73 -7.44
C TYR A 367 17.86 7.52 -6.28
N LEU A 368 17.38 8.75 -6.05
CA LEU A 368 17.93 9.65 -5.02
C LEU A 368 17.60 9.22 -3.59
N ILE A 369 16.55 8.40 -3.41
CA ILE A 369 16.12 7.89 -2.10
C ILE A 369 16.64 6.47 -1.81
N GLY A 370 17.49 5.92 -2.68
CA GLY A 370 18.17 4.65 -2.46
C GLY A 370 17.56 3.44 -3.16
N ILE A 371 16.63 3.60 -4.11
CA ILE A 371 16.31 2.50 -5.02
C ILE A 371 17.45 2.42 -6.04
N ASP A 372 18.18 1.30 -6.14
CA ASP A 372 19.32 1.18 -7.07
C ASP A 372 18.88 0.80 -8.49
N ALA A 373 17.79 0.05 -8.59
CA ALA A 373 17.19 -0.31 -9.87
C ALA A 373 15.68 -0.44 -9.72
N PHE A 374 14.94 -0.17 -10.79
CA PHE A 374 13.53 -0.52 -10.86
C PHE A 374 13.17 -1.05 -12.25
N ALA A 375 12.17 -1.93 -12.29
CA ALA A 375 11.67 -2.51 -13.53
C ALA A 375 10.14 -2.48 -13.54
N SER A 376 9.57 -2.22 -14.72
CA SER A 376 8.15 -2.46 -14.97
C SER A 376 7.90 -3.96 -15.09
N ILE A 377 6.80 -4.46 -14.55
CA ILE A 377 6.38 -5.86 -14.79
C ILE A 377 5.82 -6.07 -16.21
N MET A 378 5.52 -4.96 -16.90
CA MET A 378 4.93 -4.97 -18.23
C MET A 378 5.97 -5.36 -19.28
N GLN A 379 5.68 -6.40 -20.06
CA GLN A 379 6.54 -6.87 -21.15
C GLN A 379 6.23 -6.19 -22.51
N GLY A 380 5.18 -5.40 -22.56
CA GLY A 380 4.73 -4.69 -23.76
C GLY A 380 3.41 -3.95 -23.51
N PRO A 381 2.90 -3.21 -24.51
CA PRO A 381 1.62 -2.54 -24.40
C PRO A 381 0.48 -3.55 -24.41
N ILE A 382 -0.32 -3.58 -23.34
CA ILE A 382 -1.54 -4.38 -23.22
C ILE A 382 -2.64 -3.55 -22.53
N PRO A 383 -3.93 -3.88 -22.73
CA PRO A 383 -5.02 -3.23 -22.00
C PRO A 383 -4.87 -3.41 -20.49
N LEU A 384 -5.30 -2.41 -19.70
CA LEU A 384 -5.19 -2.43 -18.24
C LEU A 384 -5.90 -3.63 -17.62
N GLU A 385 -7.08 -3.98 -18.13
CA GLU A 385 -7.85 -5.13 -17.66
C GLU A 385 -7.07 -6.44 -17.82
N VAL A 386 -6.37 -6.60 -18.94
CA VAL A 386 -5.50 -7.76 -19.19
C VAL A 386 -4.29 -7.73 -18.26
N ALA A 387 -3.67 -6.56 -18.07
CA ALA A 387 -2.54 -6.40 -17.16
C ALA A 387 -2.89 -6.77 -15.71
N ILE A 388 -4.09 -6.38 -15.25
CA ILE A 388 -4.59 -6.70 -13.92
C ILE A 388 -4.86 -8.20 -13.78
N ALA A 389 -5.49 -8.82 -14.79
CA ALA A 389 -5.81 -10.25 -14.78
C ALA A 389 -4.54 -11.13 -14.81
N ASP A 390 -3.52 -10.72 -15.55
CA ASP A 390 -2.24 -11.44 -15.70
C ASP A 390 -1.17 -11.03 -14.68
N ALA A 391 -1.51 -10.15 -13.72
CA ALA A 391 -0.51 -9.48 -12.87
C ALA A 391 0.38 -10.45 -12.10
N GLU A 392 -0.14 -11.57 -11.59
CA GLU A 392 0.66 -12.59 -10.88
C GLU A 392 1.75 -13.17 -11.79
N ARG A 393 1.38 -13.51 -13.03
CA ARG A 393 2.31 -14.05 -14.02
C ARG A 393 3.35 -13.00 -14.39
N LEU A 394 2.90 -11.80 -14.75
CA LEU A 394 3.76 -10.69 -15.15
C LEU A 394 4.79 -10.32 -14.07
N LEU A 395 4.35 -10.22 -12.81
CA LEU A 395 5.23 -9.94 -11.68
C LEU A 395 6.23 -11.07 -11.44
N THR A 396 5.78 -12.33 -11.48
CA THR A 396 6.65 -13.50 -11.34
C THR A 396 7.75 -13.50 -12.42
N ASP A 397 7.36 -13.28 -13.67
CA ASP A 397 8.27 -13.27 -14.82
C ASP A 397 9.25 -12.08 -14.78
N ALA A 398 8.80 -10.93 -14.28
CA ALA A 398 9.66 -9.75 -14.08
C ALA A 398 10.71 -9.98 -12.98
N ALA A 399 10.31 -10.56 -11.85
CA ALA A 399 11.23 -10.92 -10.76
C ALA A 399 12.28 -11.94 -11.24
N GLU A 400 11.87 -12.95 -12.01
CA GLU A 400 12.78 -13.90 -12.65
C GLU A 400 13.76 -13.19 -13.59
N SER A 401 13.26 -12.33 -14.48
CA SER A 401 14.08 -11.62 -15.47
C SER A 401 15.14 -10.75 -14.81
N VAL A 402 14.76 -9.97 -13.79
CA VAL A 402 15.68 -9.17 -12.98
C VAL A 402 16.72 -10.06 -12.30
N MET A 403 16.30 -11.17 -11.69
CA MET A 403 17.22 -12.08 -11.02
C MET A 403 18.22 -12.72 -11.99
N ARG A 404 17.81 -13.06 -13.22
CA ARG A 404 18.72 -13.52 -14.28
C ARG A 404 19.77 -12.48 -14.64
N VAL A 405 19.37 -11.21 -14.78
CA VAL A 405 20.30 -10.09 -15.04
C VAL A 405 21.31 -9.93 -13.90
N LEU A 406 20.85 -10.01 -12.64
CA LEU A 406 21.75 -9.95 -11.47
C LEU A 406 22.75 -11.11 -11.47
N MET A 407 22.31 -12.31 -11.80
CA MET A 407 23.20 -13.47 -11.84
C MET A 407 24.20 -13.41 -12.98
N LEU A 408 23.82 -12.86 -14.12
CA LEU A 408 24.76 -12.51 -15.17
C LEU A 408 25.81 -11.51 -14.66
N GLY A 409 25.39 -10.43 -13.99
CA GLY A 409 26.30 -9.45 -13.38
C GLY A 409 27.27 -10.08 -12.37
N ARG A 410 26.80 -10.97 -11.49
CA ARG A 410 27.65 -11.71 -10.54
C ARG A 410 28.68 -12.57 -11.29
N SER A 411 28.27 -13.26 -12.36
CA SER A 411 29.16 -14.10 -13.17
C SER A 411 30.28 -13.30 -13.85
N LEU A 412 29.99 -12.08 -14.32
CA LEU A 412 31.00 -11.19 -14.91
C LEU A 412 32.06 -10.77 -13.89
N ARG A 413 31.63 -10.41 -12.66
CA ARG A 413 32.56 -10.06 -11.57
C ARG A 413 33.46 -11.23 -11.16
N VAL A 414 32.93 -12.45 -11.15
CA VAL A 414 33.72 -13.67 -10.89
C VAL A 414 34.76 -13.87 -12.00
N ARG A 415 34.37 -13.72 -13.27
CA ARG A 415 35.31 -13.81 -14.41
C ARG A 415 36.40 -12.75 -14.35
N GLU A 416 36.08 -11.50 -14.01
CA GLU A 416 37.09 -10.44 -13.83
C GLU A 416 38.11 -10.80 -12.74
N ARG A 417 37.65 -11.33 -11.59
CA ARG A 417 38.55 -11.81 -10.52
C ARG A 417 39.44 -12.95 -11.00
N ILE A 418 38.91 -13.91 -11.76
CA ILE A 418 39.69 -15.02 -12.32
C ILE A 418 40.74 -14.49 -13.31
N VAL A 419 40.38 -13.55 -14.20
CA VAL A 419 41.33 -12.97 -15.16
C VAL A 419 42.40 -12.13 -14.45
N ALA A 420 42.02 -11.36 -13.42
CA ALA A 420 42.97 -10.58 -12.62
C ALA A 420 43.90 -11.47 -11.77
N GLY A 421 43.38 -12.52 -11.15
CA GLY A 421 44.15 -13.51 -10.38
C GLY A 421 45.05 -14.38 -11.28
N GLY A 422 44.57 -14.74 -12.47
CA GLY A 422 45.36 -15.43 -13.49
C GLY A 422 46.53 -14.57 -14.02
N ARG A 423 46.36 -13.25 -14.12
CA ARG A 423 47.46 -12.33 -14.40
C ARG A 423 48.49 -12.24 -13.27
N ALA A 424 48.07 -12.35 -12.01
CA ALA A 424 49.00 -12.41 -10.87
C ALA A 424 49.81 -13.72 -10.85
N SER A 425 49.19 -14.85 -11.26
CA SER A 425 49.89 -16.14 -11.40
C SER A 425 50.88 -16.19 -12.57
N LEU A 426 50.70 -15.37 -13.61
CA LEU A 426 51.60 -15.26 -14.77
C LEU A 426 52.81 -14.35 -14.53
N LEU A 427 52.86 -13.63 -13.40
CA LEU A 427 53.96 -12.73 -13.02
C LEU A 427 54.98 -13.36 -12.04
N LEU A 428 54.84 -14.65 -11.73
CA LEU A 428 55.74 -15.40 -10.85
C LEU A 428 56.32 -16.63 -11.56
N GLN A 429 57.05 -16.41 -12.65
CA GLN A 429 58.11 -17.33 -13.07
C GLN A 429 59.42 -16.56 -13.13
N PRO A 430 60.37 -16.78 -12.19
CA PRO A 430 61.72 -16.28 -12.37
C PRO A 430 62.39 -17.10 -13.48
N LEU A 431 62.86 -16.40 -14.51
CA LEU A 431 63.89 -16.90 -15.42
C LEU A 431 65.07 -17.42 -14.59
N ARG A 432 65.41 -18.71 -14.76
CA ARG A 432 66.72 -19.28 -14.46
C ARG A 432 67.25 -19.96 -15.70
#